data_AF-A0A1Q4DB36-F1
#
_entry.id   AF-A0A1Q4DB36-F1
#
_cell.length_a   1.000
_cell.length_b   1.000
_cell.length_c   1.000
_cell.angle_alpha   90.00
_cell.angle_beta   90.00
_cell.angle_gamma   90.00
#
_symmetry.space_group_name_H-M   'P 1'
#
loop_
_entity.id
_entity.type
_entity.pdbx_description
1 polymer ?
#
loop_
_entity_poly.entity_id
_entity_poly.type
_entity_poly.pdbx_seq_one_letter_code
_entity_poly.pdbx_strand_id
1 'polypeptide(L)'
;MVVRFADVELDVVRSSAARAGLAVGAWLGELAVRTAGSSEWQLAVSRQDVARQLVRLRLDLDLISRAVAESGDSAAAGIAATAVERMDALLDGIVAESG
;
A
#
# COMPACT_ATOMS: atom_id res chain seq x y z
N MET A 1 24.03 -0.31 -5.19
CA MET A 1 23.04 -0.54 -4.11
C MET A 1 22.13 -1.66 -4.58
N VAL A 2 21.93 -2.72 -3.79
CA VAL A 2 21.03 -3.84 -4.14
C VAL A 2 19.83 -3.76 -3.19
N VAL A 3 18.63 -3.62 -3.75
CA VAL A 3 17.38 -3.63 -2.96
C VAL A 3 16.97 -5.08 -2.77
N ARG A 4 16.76 -5.48 -1.50
CA ARG A 4 16.27 -6.82 -1.14
C ARG A 4 14.82 -6.71 -0.74
N PHE A 5 13.99 -7.57 -1.32
CA PHE A 5 12.57 -7.70 -1.01
C PHE A 5 12.35 -9.01 -0.24
N ALA A 6 11.46 -8.99 0.73
CA ALA A 6 10.82 -10.20 1.22
C ALA A 6 9.95 -10.81 0.10
N ASP A 7 9.65 -12.11 0.18
CA ASP A 7 8.89 -12.80 -0.88
C ASP A 7 7.54 -12.15 -1.14
N VAL A 8 6.85 -11.72 -0.08
CA VAL A 8 5.55 -11.02 -0.16
C VAL A 8 5.66 -9.66 -0.85
N GLU A 9 6.79 -8.96 -0.69
CA GLU A 9 7.04 -7.67 -1.32
C GLU A 9 7.38 -7.85 -2.80
N LEU A 10 8.14 -8.90 -3.12
CA LEU A 10 8.50 -9.24 -4.48
C LEU A 10 7.28 -9.57 -5.34
N ASP A 11 6.28 -10.26 -4.78
CA ASP A 11 5.02 -10.55 -5.47
C ASP A 11 4.20 -9.28 -5.76
N VAL A 12 4.20 -8.32 -4.83
CA VAL A 12 3.56 -7.02 -5.05
C VAL A 12 4.28 -6.24 -6.16
N VAL A 13 5.61 -6.23 -6.16
CA VAL A 13 6.43 -5.57 -7.18
C VAL A 13 6.21 -6.20 -8.56
N ARG A 14 6.22 -7.53 -8.65
CA ARG A 14 5.97 -8.27 -9.91
C ARG A 14 4.57 -8.01 -10.44
N SER A 15 3.56 -8.07 -9.58
CA SER A 15 2.17 -7.81 -9.95
C SER A 15 1.98 -6.37 -10.43
N SER A 16 2.65 -5.41 -9.79
CA SER A 16 2.57 -3.99 -10.16
C SER A 16 3.26 -3.71 -11.49
N ALA A 17 4.44 -4.30 -11.73
CA ALA A 17 5.14 -4.22 -13.00
C ALA A 17 4.33 -4.86 -14.13
N ALA A 18 3.72 -6.03 -13.88
CA ALA A 18 2.85 -6.71 -14.85
C ALA A 18 1.62 -5.87 -15.22
N ARG A 19 0.94 -5.23 -14.25
CA ARG A 19 -0.18 -4.32 -14.51
C ARG A 19 0.22 -3.10 -15.35
N ALA A 20 1.46 -2.64 -15.20
CA ALA A 20 2.01 -1.55 -16.00
C ALA A 20 2.53 -2.00 -17.37
N GLY A 21 2.57 -3.31 -17.66
CA GLY A 21 3.16 -3.85 -18.89
C GLY A 21 4.69 -3.69 -18.94
N LEU A 22 5.35 -3.60 -17.78
CA LEU A 22 6.79 -3.32 -17.67
C LEU A 22 7.55 -4.49 -17.05
N ALA A 23 8.83 -4.58 -17.39
CA ALA A 23 9.77 -5.41 -16.63
C ALA A 23 9.98 -4.82 -15.22
N VAL A 24 10.19 -5.68 -14.21
CA VAL A 24 10.35 -5.27 -12.81
C VAL A 24 11.39 -4.16 -12.61
N GLY A 25 12.56 -4.28 -13.24
CA GLY A 25 13.61 -3.26 -13.14
C GLY A 25 13.22 -1.91 -13.75
N ALA A 26 12.47 -1.92 -14.86
CA ALA A 26 11.98 -0.70 -15.51
C ALA A 26 10.90 -0.02 -14.65
N TRP A 27 9.97 -0.80 -14.10
CA TRP A 27 8.94 -0.30 -13.20
C TRP A 27 9.52 0.33 -11.92
N LEU A 28 10.54 -0.31 -11.32
CA LEU A 28 11.25 0.25 -10.16
C LEU A 28 12.00 1.54 -10.50
N GLY A 29 12.64 1.60 -11.67
CA GLY A 29 13.31 2.81 -12.15
C GLY A 29 12.33 3.96 -12.37
N GLU A 30 11.21 3.70 -13.03
CA GLU A 30 10.15 4.69 -13.22
C GLU A 30 9.56 5.16 -11.89
N LEU A 31 9.30 4.23 -10.97
CA LEU A 31 8.82 4.54 -9.63
C LEU A 31 9.78 5.50 -8.91
N ALA A 32 11.07 5.18 -8.91
CA ALA A 32 12.10 6.01 -8.28
C ALA A 32 12.18 7.42 -8.88
N VAL A 33 12.09 7.53 -10.22
CA VAL A 33 12.08 8.82 -10.92
C VAL A 33 10.84 9.64 -10.56
N ARG A 34 9.64 9.04 -10.54
CA ARG A 34 8.42 9.74 -10.14
C ARG A 34 8.50 10.23 -8.70
N THR A 35 8.93 9.37 -7.77
CA THR A 35 9.01 9.72 -6.35
C THR A 35 10.09 10.77 -6.06
N ALA A 36 11.18 10.79 -6.85
CA ALA A 36 12.21 11.81 -6.73
C ALA A 36 11.78 13.17 -7.33
N GLY A 37 10.90 13.16 -8.33
CA GLY A 37 10.37 14.36 -8.99
C GLY A 37 9.14 14.97 -8.31
N SER A 38 8.43 14.22 -7.47
CA SER A 38 7.23 14.68 -6.77
C SER A 38 7.57 15.18 -5.37
N SER A 39 8.00 16.43 -5.24
CA SER A 39 8.10 17.11 -3.94
C SER A 39 6.73 17.52 -3.37
N GLU A 40 5.68 17.46 -4.20
CA GLU A 40 4.31 17.82 -3.80
C GLU A 40 3.32 16.80 -4.36
N TRP A 41 2.34 16.46 -3.53
CA TRP A 41 1.21 15.58 -3.84
C TRP A 41 0.36 16.16 -5.00
N GLN A 42 0.80 15.97 -6.24
CA GLN A 42 0.09 16.38 -7.47
C GLN A 42 -0.87 15.28 -7.96
N LEU A 43 -1.65 14.69 -7.06
CA LEU A 43 -2.77 13.87 -7.50
C LEU A 43 -3.88 14.82 -7.98
N ALA A 44 -4.46 14.55 -9.16
CA ALA A 44 -5.62 15.26 -9.70
C ALA A 44 -6.91 15.07 -8.85
N VAL A 45 -6.77 14.49 -7.65
CA VAL A 45 -7.82 14.12 -6.71
C VAL A 45 -7.59 14.92 -5.44
N SER A 46 -8.65 15.52 -4.90
CA SER A 46 -8.60 16.22 -3.63
C SER A 46 -8.00 15.33 -2.54
N ARG A 47 -7.08 15.86 -1.73
CA ARG A 47 -6.55 15.17 -0.55
C ARG A 47 -7.68 14.65 0.36
N GLN A 48 -8.78 15.38 0.46
CA GLN A 48 -9.96 14.95 1.24
C GLN A 48 -10.64 13.72 0.65
N ASP A 49 -10.70 13.60 -0.69
CA ASP A 49 -11.29 12.43 -1.34
C ASP A 49 -10.41 11.20 -1.18
N VAL A 50 -9.08 11.36 -1.27
CA VAL A 50 -8.13 10.27 -0.99
C VAL A 50 -8.21 9.85 0.47
N ALA A 51 -8.22 10.79 1.41
CA ALA A 51 -8.36 10.49 2.84
C ALA A 51 -9.68 9.74 3.12
N ARG A 52 -10.79 10.15 2.51
CA ARG A 52 -12.08 9.45 2.61
C ARG A 52 -12.00 8.02 2.08
N GLN A 53 -11.33 7.82 0.94
CA GLN A 53 -11.15 6.47 0.38
C GLN A 53 -10.26 5.60 1.26
N LEU A 54 -9.19 6.14 1.84
CA LEU A 54 -8.30 5.41 2.74
C LEU A 54 -8.99 5.02 4.05
N VAL A 55 -9.77 5.93 4.65
CA VAL A 55 -10.60 5.62 5.83
C VAL A 55 -11.60 4.51 5.51
N ARG A 56 -12.26 4.57 4.35
CA ARG A 56 -13.19 3.52 3.92
C ARG A 56 -12.48 2.19 3.73
N LEU A 57 -11.32 2.19 3.08
CA LEU A 57 -10.50 1.01 2.88
C LEU A 57 -10.05 0.41 4.23
N ARG A 58 -9.70 1.23 5.22
CA ARG A 58 -9.35 0.79 6.57
C ARG A 58 -10.50 0.09 7.29
N LEU A 59 -11.73 0.61 7.14
CA LEU A 59 -12.94 -0.01 7.69
C LEU A 59 -13.22 -1.37 7.01
N ASP A 60 -13.13 -1.42 5.68
CA ASP A 60 -13.32 -2.67 4.93
C ASP A 60 -12.26 -3.71 5.33
N LEU A 61 -11.01 -3.29 5.52
CA LEU A 61 -9.91 -4.15 5.98
C LEU A 61 -10.13 -4.66 7.41
N ASP A 62 -10.70 -3.85 8.30
CA ASP A 62 -11.04 -4.24 9.67
C ASP A 62 -12.09 -5.36 9.66
N LEU A 63 -13.12 -5.22 8.83
CA LEU A 63 -14.17 -6.23 8.65
C LEU A 63 -13.58 -7.52 8.08
N ILE A 64 -12.71 -7.44 7.08
CA ILE A 64 -12.02 -8.60 6.51
C ILE A 64 -11.14 -9.26 7.57
N SER A 65 -10.36 -8.50 8.34
CA SER A 65 -9.50 -9.00 9.40
C SER A 65 -10.28 -9.79 10.45
N ARG A 66 -11.44 -9.27 10.89
CA ARG A 66 -12.33 -9.97 11.83
C ARG A 66 -12.91 -11.25 11.23
N ALA A 67 -13.44 -11.18 10.01
CA ALA A 67 -14.03 -12.34 9.33
C ALA A 67 -12.99 -13.46 9.11
N VAL A 68 -11.74 -13.10 8.84
CA VAL A 68 -10.63 -14.04 8.68
C VAL A 68 -10.14 -14.59 10.02
N ALA A 69 -10.13 -13.78 11.08
CA ALA A 69 -9.84 -14.27 12.43
C ALA A 69 -10.89 -15.32 12.89
N GLU A 70 -12.15 -15.11 12.54
CA GLU A 70 -13.26 -16.03 12.82
C GLU A 70 -13.22 -17.31 11.98
N SER A 71 -12.60 -17.30 10.79
CA SER A 71 -12.50 -18.47 9.92
C SER A 71 -11.50 -19.53 10.41
N GLY A 72 -10.61 -19.16 11.34
CA GLY A 72 -9.56 -20.04 11.86
C GLY A 72 -8.34 -20.20 10.95
N ASP A 73 -8.30 -19.50 9.81
CA ASP A 73 -7.12 -19.45 8.94
C ASP A 73 -6.07 -18.48 9.50
N SER A 74 -5.14 -19.02 10.28
CA SER A 74 -4.06 -18.26 10.94
C SER A 74 -3.13 -17.53 9.95
N ALA A 75 -2.90 -18.09 8.75
CA ALA A 75 -2.05 -17.44 7.75
C ALA A 75 -2.75 -16.23 7.13
N ALA A 76 -4.02 -16.40 6.75
CA ALA A 76 -4.83 -15.29 6.25
C ALA A 76 -5.05 -14.23 7.34
N ALA A 77 -5.23 -14.62 8.61
CA ALA A 77 -5.39 -13.70 9.73
C ALA A 77 -4.14 -12.85 9.96
N GLY A 78 -2.96 -13.47 9.88
CA GLY A 78 -1.68 -12.75 9.93
C GLY A 78 -1.54 -11.72 8.81
N ILE A 79 -1.90 -12.09 7.57
CA ILE A 79 -1.87 -11.17 6.42
C ILE A 79 -2.83 -10.00 6.62
N ALA A 80 -4.06 -10.27 7.06
CA ALA A 80 -5.07 -9.23 7.28
C ALA A 80 -4.66 -8.28 8.42
N ALA A 81 -4.09 -8.79 9.52
CA ALA A 81 -3.57 -7.99 10.62
C ALA A 81 -2.42 -7.08 10.18
N THR A 82 -1.44 -7.61 9.44
CA THR A 82 -0.34 -6.80 8.87
C THR A 82 -0.84 -5.75 7.90
N ALA A 83 -1.86 -6.07 7.09
CA ALA A 83 -2.46 -5.11 6.17
C ALA A 83 -3.14 -3.95 6.92
N VAL A 84 -3.80 -4.24 8.04
CA VAL A 84 -4.40 -3.24 8.93
C VAL A 84 -3.34 -2.31 9.52
N GLU A 85 -2.27 -2.88 10.09
CA GLU A 85 -1.18 -2.12 10.71
C GLU A 85 -0.50 -1.18 9.69
N ARG A 86 -0.26 -1.67 8.47
CA ARG A 86 0.31 -0.85 7.39
C ARG A 86 -0.62 0.28 6.97
N MET A 87 -1.94 0.05 6.97
CA MET A 87 -2.92 1.08 6.64
C MET A 87 -2.96 2.17 7.73
N ASP A 88 -2.88 1.77 9.00
CA ASP A 88 -2.81 2.72 10.12
C ASP A 88 -1.54 3.58 10.03
N ALA A 89 -0.38 2.97 9.79
CA ALA A 89 0.88 3.70 9.58
C ALA A 89 0.83 4.68 8.38
N LEU A 90 0.15 4.30 7.29
CA LEU A 90 -0.05 5.18 6.13
C LEU A 90 -0.95 6.36 6.47
N LEU A 91 -2.05 6.13 7.19
CA LEU A 91 -2.96 7.18 7.64
C LEU A 91 -2.24 8.16 8.58
N ASP A 92 -1.47 7.66 9.54
CA ASP A 92 -0.71 8.48 10.48
C ASP A 92 0.34 9.35 9.76
N GLY A 93 1.03 8.79 8.77
CA GLY A 93 1.97 9.55 7.93
C GLY A 93 1.27 10.69 7.17
N ILE A 94 0.11 10.42 6.56
CA ILE A 94 -0.67 11.45 5.85
C ILE A 94 -1.17 12.55 6.79
N VAL A 95 -1.59 12.19 8.00
CA VAL A 95 -2.02 13.16 9.02
C VAL A 95 -0.83 14.02 9.47
N ALA A 96 0.33 13.42 9.72
CA ALA A 96 1.54 14.13 10.14
C ALA A 96 2.08 15.11 9.09
N GLU A 97 1.92 14.80 7.80
CA GLU A 97 2.30 15.68 6.68
C GLU A 97 1.25 16.77 6.36
N SER A 98 0.10 16.74 7.02
CA SER A 98 -1.02 17.67 6.78
C SER A 98 -1.20 18.72 7.89
N GLY A 99 -0.43 18.66 8.98
CA GLY A 99 -0.40 19.64 10.08
C GLY A 99 0.83 20.54 10.01
#